data_AF-A0A7S1BLH0-F1
#
_entry.id   AF-A0A7S1BLH0-F1
#
_cell.length_a   1.000
_cell.length_b   1.000
_cell.length_c   1.000
_cell.angle_alpha   90.00
_cell.angle_beta   90.00
_cell.angle_gamma   90.00
#
_symmetry.space_group_name_H-M   'P 1'
#
loop_
_entity.id
_entity.type
_entity.pdbx_description
1 polymer ?
#
loop_
_entity_poly.entity_id
_entity_poly.type
_entity_poly.pdbx_seq_one_letter_code
_entity_poly.pdbx_strand_id
1 'polypeptide(L)'
;MIAWCRSSPVASTTAALPNTVSFNAVINAWARSARHDSAERAEAVLNLMERLYVVEGEDHVKPSSLTFNSVLNAWAKSGAPGAARRAEEILMKMEALTDAGIRGVKPDTISFNTIIDACRPSGITMKNNSKDDDFEKEKEEVFAIAKRTFNKLAQSDGRFGRPDSVTYSTFLNACFFLSSGEKQEANVRAVVKKCCEDGLLDDFILRQLKRQVSFRLFRDLFGQYHLDHGFLSTSKLPKKWSRNVGWRVRRNKSR
;
A
#
# COMPACT_ATOMS: atom_id res chain seq x y z
N MET A 1 24.08 -45.10 2.55
CA MET A 1 25.02 -45.40 1.46
C MET A 1 24.27 -46.03 0.30
N ILE A 2 23.93 -45.28 -0.76
CA ILE A 2 23.83 -45.84 -2.12
C ILE A 2 24.36 -44.77 -3.07
N ALA A 3 25.34 -45.17 -3.88
CA ALA A 3 26.22 -44.34 -4.67
C ALA A 3 25.71 -44.12 -6.10
N TRP A 4 25.95 -42.91 -6.59
CA TRP A 4 26.40 -42.53 -7.93
C TRP A 4 26.06 -43.44 -9.12
N CYS A 5 25.25 -42.89 -10.03
CA CYS A 5 25.33 -43.25 -11.45
C CYS A 5 25.60 -41.97 -12.25
N ARG A 6 26.88 -41.73 -12.60
CA ARG A 6 27.27 -40.86 -13.71
C ARG A 6 27.64 -41.77 -14.87
N SER A 7 26.91 -41.67 -15.99
CA SER A 7 27.45 -41.55 -17.35
C SER A 7 26.35 -41.79 -18.39
N SER A 8 25.85 -40.71 -18.98
CA SER A 8 25.31 -40.70 -20.35
C SER A 8 25.35 -39.26 -20.87
N PRO A 9 26.02 -38.96 -21.99
CA PRO A 9 26.06 -37.63 -22.58
C PRO A 9 24.81 -37.45 -23.44
N VAL A 10 23.68 -37.18 -22.79
CA VAL A 10 22.44 -36.79 -23.48
C VAL A 10 22.33 -35.27 -23.37
N ALA A 11 22.33 -34.64 -24.54
CA ALA A 11 22.01 -33.24 -24.84
C ALA A 11 21.88 -32.29 -23.63
N SER A 12 22.74 -31.27 -23.60
CA SER A 12 22.58 -30.08 -22.78
C SER A 12 21.25 -29.40 -23.11
N THR A 13 20.17 -29.88 -22.50
CA THR A 13 19.01 -29.04 -22.22
C THR A 13 19.51 -28.11 -21.14
N THR A 14 19.92 -26.90 -21.51
CA THR A 14 20.08 -25.81 -20.55
C THR A 14 18.74 -25.65 -19.85
N ALA A 15 18.55 -26.33 -18.71
CA ALA A 15 17.37 -26.18 -17.90
C ALA A 15 17.29 -24.70 -17.55
N ALA A 16 16.28 -24.00 -18.07
CA ALA A 16 16.14 -22.57 -17.86
C ALA A 16 15.95 -22.34 -16.36
N LEU A 17 16.96 -21.77 -15.72
CA LEU A 17 16.92 -21.48 -14.29
C LEU A 17 15.87 -20.39 -14.04
N PRO A 18 14.96 -20.58 -13.06
CA PRO A 18 14.01 -19.55 -12.69
C PRO A 18 14.77 -18.32 -12.17
N ASN A 19 14.36 -17.13 -12.57
CA ASN A 19 14.97 -15.87 -12.17
C ASN A 19 13.92 -14.96 -11.49
N THR A 20 14.35 -13.79 -11.01
CA THR A 20 13.46 -12.80 -10.38
C THR A 20 12.20 -12.50 -11.20
N VAL A 21 12.28 -12.50 -12.54
CA VAL A 21 11.11 -12.25 -13.41
C VAL A 21 10.12 -13.42 -13.34
N SER A 22 10.60 -14.65 -13.44
CA SER A 22 9.77 -15.86 -13.33
C SER A 22 9.06 -15.92 -11.97
N PHE A 23 9.77 -15.64 -10.88
CA PHE A 23 9.17 -15.59 -9.55
C PHE A 23 8.14 -14.46 -9.41
N ASN A 24 8.45 -13.25 -9.89
CA ASN A 24 7.51 -12.13 -9.88
C ASN A 24 6.23 -12.44 -10.67
N ALA A 25 6.33 -13.19 -11.77
CA ALA A 25 5.16 -13.62 -12.53
C ALA A 25 4.23 -14.52 -11.69
N VAL A 26 4.80 -15.47 -10.94
CA VAL A 26 4.05 -16.35 -10.04
C VAL A 26 3.41 -15.56 -8.89
N ILE A 27 4.17 -14.67 -8.25
CA ILE A 27 3.66 -13.81 -7.16
C ILE A 27 2.52 -12.93 -7.67
N ASN A 28 2.66 -12.31 -8.85
CA ASN A 28 1.63 -11.48 -9.44
C ASN A 28 0.38 -12.31 -9.82
N ALA A 29 0.56 -13.54 -10.30
CA ALA A 29 -0.56 -14.44 -10.57
C ALA A 29 -1.33 -14.76 -9.28
N TRP A 30 -0.64 -15.04 -8.17
CA TRP A 30 -1.27 -15.19 -6.85
C TRP A 30 -1.96 -13.90 -6.40
N ALA A 31 -1.30 -12.75 -6.50
CA ALA A 31 -1.86 -11.45 -6.09
C ALA A 31 -3.12 -11.02 -6.87
N ARG A 32 -3.35 -11.63 -8.04
CA ARG A 32 -4.55 -11.42 -8.88
C ARG A 32 -5.58 -12.54 -8.72
N SER A 33 -5.24 -13.60 -8.00
CA SER A 33 -6.14 -14.71 -7.72
C SER A 33 -7.22 -14.28 -6.73
N ALA A 34 -8.45 -14.71 -6.94
CA ALA A 34 -9.56 -14.49 -6.01
C ALA A 34 -9.63 -15.54 -4.88
N ARG A 35 -8.54 -16.32 -4.70
CA ARG A 35 -8.47 -17.38 -3.69
C ARG A 35 -8.12 -16.81 -2.31
N HIS A 36 -8.66 -17.42 -1.26
CA HIS A 36 -8.39 -17.03 0.13
C HIS A 36 -6.92 -17.26 0.54
N ASP A 37 -6.26 -18.31 0.02
CA ASP A 37 -4.86 -18.62 0.30
C ASP A 37 -3.85 -17.85 -0.58
N SER A 38 -4.33 -16.95 -1.44
CA SER A 38 -3.50 -16.27 -2.44
C SER A 38 -2.36 -15.45 -1.82
N ALA A 39 -2.63 -14.72 -0.73
CA ALA A 39 -1.62 -13.91 -0.06
C ALA A 39 -0.54 -14.77 0.61
N GLU A 40 -0.94 -15.83 1.31
CA GLU A 40 -0.03 -16.78 1.95
C GLU A 40 0.87 -17.47 0.91
N ARG A 41 0.30 -17.85 -0.24
CA ARG A 41 1.06 -18.44 -1.35
C ARG A 41 2.03 -17.44 -1.98
N ALA A 42 1.61 -16.20 -2.19
CA ALA A 42 2.48 -15.14 -2.70
C ALA A 42 3.66 -14.89 -1.74
N GLU A 43 3.39 -14.85 -0.44
CA GLU A 43 4.42 -14.68 0.59
C GLU A 43 5.35 -15.89 0.68
N ALA A 44 4.83 -17.12 0.57
CA ALA A 44 5.66 -18.33 0.55
C ALA A 44 6.66 -18.33 -0.61
N VAL A 45 6.26 -17.82 -1.77
CA VAL A 45 7.16 -17.66 -2.92
C VAL A 45 8.23 -16.60 -2.66
N LEU A 46 7.90 -15.48 -2.03
CA LEU A 46 8.88 -14.48 -1.59
C LEU A 46 9.89 -15.07 -0.59
N ASN A 47 9.42 -15.81 0.41
CA ASN A 47 10.29 -16.47 1.39
C ASN A 47 11.24 -17.48 0.72
N LEU A 48 10.77 -18.18 -0.32
CA LEU A 48 11.62 -19.04 -1.13
C LEU A 48 12.70 -18.24 -1.87
N MET A 49 12.35 -17.12 -2.53
CA MET A 49 13.34 -16.26 -3.19
C MET A 49 14.39 -15.75 -2.21
N GLU A 50 13.98 -15.35 -1.01
CA GLU A 50 14.91 -14.89 0.03
C GLU A 50 15.83 -16.00 0.52
N ARG A 51 15.32 -17.22 0.72
CA ARG A 51 16.14 -18.38 1.07
C ARG A 51 17.18 -18.66 -0.01
N LEU A 52 16.77 -18.71 -1.28
CA LEU A 52 17.68 -18.95 -2.40
C LEU A 52 18.76 -17.84 -2.51
N TYR A 53 18.37 -16.58 -2.33
CA TYR A 53 19.30 -15.46 -2.40
C TYR A 53 20.27 -15.41 -1.20
N VAL A 54 19.75 -15.48 0.03
CA VAL A 54 20.53 -15.24 1.26
C VAL A 54 21.30 -16.48 1.70
N VAL A 55 20.70 -17.67 1.58
CA VAL A 55 21.29 -18.93 2.09
C VAL A 55 22.06 -19.64 0.99
N GLU A 56 21.50 -19.71 -0.21
CA GLU A 56 22.09 -20.47 -1.33
C GLU A 56 23.00 -19.60 -2.23
N GLY A 57 22.98 -18.26 -2.05
CA GLY A 57 23.84 -17.34 -2.79
C GLY A 57 23.41 -17.11 -4.24
N GLU A 58 22.16 -17.40 -4.57
CA GLU A 58 21.65 -17.31 -5.93
C GLU A 58 21.25 -15.86 -6.29
N ASP A 59 22.21 -15.08 -6.79
CA ASP A 59 22.01 -13.66 -7.13
C ASP A 59 20.90 -13.42 -8.16
N HIS A 60 20.65 -14.39 -9.04
CA HIS A 60 19.69 -14.29 -10.15
C HIS A 60 18.21 -14.35 -9.71
N VAL A 61 17.94 -14.69 -8.44
CA VAL A 61 16.59 -14.74 -7.85
C VAL A 61 16.37 -13.68 -6.77
N LYS A 62 17.29 -12.72 -6.66
CA LYS A 62 17.22 -11.63 -5.69
C LYS A 62 15.84 -10.93 -5.70
N PRO A 63 15.14 -10.83 -4.56
CA PRO A 63 13.92 -10.05 -4.44
C PRO A 63 14.16 -8.56 -4.72
N SER A 64 13.13 -7.90 -5.23
CA SER A 64 13.12 -6.46 -5.52
C SER A 64 11.93 -5.78 -4.84
N SER A 65 11.92 -4.45 -4.80
CA SER A 65 10.77 -3.67 -4.31
C SER A 65 9.48 -4.05 -5.04
N LEU A 66 9.55 -4.39 -6.33
CA LEU A 66 8.41 -4.91 -7.11
C LEU A 66 7.90 -6.26 -6.56
N THR A 67 8.81 -7.16 -6.18
CA THR A 67 8.51 -8.46 -5.58
C THR A 67 7.73 -8.27 -4.28
N PHE A 68 8.26 -7.43 -3.38
CA PHE A 68 7.60 -7.10 -2.11
C PHE A 68 6.25 -6.40 -2.32
N ASN A 69 6.19 -5.40 -3.21
CA ASN A 69 4.95 -4.66 -3.51
C ASN A 69 3.86 -5.59 -4.05
N SER A 70 4.22 -6.64 -4.79
CA SER A 70 3.26 -7.62 -5.30
C SER A 70 2.69 -8.50 -4.19
N VAL A 71 3.51 -8.90 -3.20
CA VAL A 71 3.05 -9.60 -1.99
C VAL A 71 2.19 -8.68 -1.11
N LEU A 72 2.60 -7.43 -0.90
CA LEU A 72 1.79 -6.43 -0.18
C LEU A 72 0.42 -6.25 -0.83
N ASN A 73 0.36 -6.16 -2.16
CA ASN A 73 -0.90 -6.05 -2.89
C ASN A 73 -1.73 -7.34 -2.80
N ALA A 74 -1.12 -8.52 -2.69
CA ALA A 74 -1.84 -9.76 -2.44
C ALA A 74 -2.52 -9.74 -1.06
N TRP A 75 -1.79 -9.33 -0.01
CA TRP A 75 -2.36 -9.15 1.33
C TRP A 75 -3.46 -8.09 1.37
N ALA A 76 -3.26 -6.93 0.72
CA ALA A 76 -4.27 -5.87 0.66
C ALA A 76 -5.59 -6.33 0.04
N LYS A 77 -5.54 -7.30 -0.89
CA LYS A 77 -6.71 -7.80 -1.62
C LYS A 77 -7.30 -9.09 -1.07
N SER A 78 -6.58 -9.82 -0.19
CA SER A 78 -7.04 -11.12 0.29
C SER A 78 -8.27 -11.02 1.18
N GLY A 79 -8.46 -9.89 1.87
CA GLY A 79 -9.49 -9.73 2.88
C GLY A 79 -9.30 -10.67 4.09
N ALA A 80 -8.11 -11.29 4.21
CA ALA A 80 -7.78 -12.19 5.30
C ALA A 80 -7.72 -11.42 6.63
N PRO A 81 -8.15 -12.02 7.75
CA PRO A 81 -7.94 -11.45 9.08
C PRO A 81 -6.46 -11.16 9.32
N GLY A 82 -6.14 -10.01 9.91
CA GLY A 82 -4.76 -9.62 10.17
C GLY A 82 -3.93 -9.26 8.92
N ALA A 83 -4.54 -9.12 7.73
CA ALA A 83 -3.84 -8.72 6.52
C ALA A 83 -3.05 -7.40 6.68
N ALA A 84 -3.63 -6.41 7.37
CA ALA A 84 -2.95 -5.15 7.66
C ALA A 84 -1.69 -5.34 8.52
N ARG A 85 -1.74 -6.23 9.52
CA ARG A 85 -0.61 -6.57 10.39
C ARG A 85 0.50 -7.27 9.60
N ARG A 86 0.15 -8.27 8.78
CA ARG A 86 1.09 -8.94 7.88
C ARG A 86 1.74 -7.97 6.88
N ALA A 87 0.95 -7.05 6.33
CA ALA A 87 1.47 -6.02 5.43
C ALA A 87 2.46 -5.07 6.15
N GLU A 88 2.19 -4.69 7.40
CA GLU A 88 3.12 -3.90 8.23
C GLU A 88 4.43 -4.67 8.50
N GLU A 89 4.36 -5.96 8.82
CA GLU A 89 5.54 -6.82 9.05
C GLU A 89 6.40 -6.95 7.79
N ILE A 90 5.79 -7.09 6.62
CA ILE A 90 6.52 -7.14 5.33
C ILE A 90 7.22 -5.79 5.08
N LEU A 91 6.59 -4.66 5.39
CA LEU A 91 7.24 -3.35 5.28
C LEU A 91 8.44 -3.24 6.21
N MET A 92 8.29 -3.64 7.47
CA MET A 92 9.41 -3.67 8.43
C MET A 92 10.56 -4.53 7.92
N LYS A 93 10.25 -5.65 7.26
CA LYS A 93 11.25 -6.52 6.62
C LYS A 93 11.98 -5.80 5.48
N MET A 94 11.25 -5.11 4.59
CA MET A 94 11.87 -4.33 3.51
C MET A 94 12.80 -3.23 4.06
N GLU A 95 12.40 -2.57 5.13
CA GLU A 95 13.23 -1.56 5.80
C GLU A 95 14.49 -2.17 6.41
N ALA A 96 14.36 -3.29 7.14
CA ALA A 96 15.50 -3.99 7.73
C ALA A 96 16.50 -4.45 6.65
N LEU A 97 16.01 -4.97 5.53
CA LEU A 97 16.86 -5.35 4.38
C LEU A 97 17.54 -4.13 3.75
N THR A 98 16.85 -2.98 3.68
CA THR A 98 17.44 -1.73 3.19
C THR A 98 18.56 -1.26 4.11
N ASP A 99 18.36 -1.37 5.42
CA ASP A 99 19.32 -0.93 6.44
C ASP A 99 20.51 -1.88 6.53
N ALA A 100 20.31 -3.17 6.21
CA ALA A 100 21.37 -4.14 5.96
C ALA A 100 22.13 -3.91 4.63
N GLY A 101 21.76 -2.90 3.84
CA GLY A 101 22.44 -2.54 2.59
C GLY A 101 22.01 -3.35 1.37
N ILE A 102 20.95 -4.16 1.46
CA ILE A 102 20.43 -4.91 0.32
C ILE A 102 19.83 -3.92 -0.69
N ARG A 103 20.53 -3.72 -1.81
CA ARG A 103 20.06 -2.82 -2.86
C ARG A 103 18.82 -3.38 -3.55
N GLY A 104 17.90 -2.50 -3.92
CA GLY A 104 16.75 -2.84 -4.77
C GLY A 104 15.48 -3.29 -4.03
N VAL A 105 15.50 -3.41 -2.70
CA VAL A 105 14.34 -3.80 -1.86
C VAL A 105 13.73 -2.62 -1.09
N LYS A 106 14.25 -1.42 -1.32
CA LYS A 106 13.86 -0.21 -0.61
C LYS A 106 12.37 0.09 -0.77
N PRO A 107 11.62 0.29 0.33
CA PRO A 107 10.23 0.73 0.26
C PRO A 107 10.09 2.07 -0.44
N ASP A 108 8.98 2.22 -1.16
CA ASP A 108 8.62 3.45 -1.84
C ASP A 108 7.18 3.88 -1.49
N THR A 109 6.74 5.03 -2.02
CA THR A 109 5.37 5.53 -1.83
C THR A 109 4.31 4.48 -2.20
N ILE A 110 4.58 3.56 -3.14
CA ILE A 110 3.64 2.49 -3.50
C ILE A 110 3.53 1.50 -2.35
N SER A 111 4.65 1.04 -1.78
CA SER A 111 4.66 0.13 -0.61
C SER A 111 3.78 0.68 0.53
N PHE A 112 3.96 1.95 0.88
CA PHE A 112 3.20 2.62 1.94
C PHE A 112 1.71 2.77 1.58
N ASN A 113 1.41 3.19 0.35
CA ASN A 113 0.02 3.33 -0.10
C ASN A 113 -0.72 1.99 -0.09
N THR A 114 -0.06 0.90 -0.47
CA THR A 114 -0.64 -0.45 -0.47
C THR A 114 -1.00 -0.94 0.94
N ILE A 115 -0.18 -0.62 1.95
CA ILE A 115 -0.47 -1.00 3.34
C ILE A 115 -1.65 -0.19 3.90
N ILE A 116 -1.69 1.11 3.63
CA ILE A 116 -2.82 1.95 4.03
C ILE A 116 -4.12 1.47 3.35
N ASP A 117 -4.04 1.02 2.10
CA ASP A 117 -5.18 0.42 1.39
C ASP A 117 -5.57 -0.95 1.98
N ALA A 118 -4.61 -1.75 2.45
CA ALA A 118 -4.87 -3.01 3.15
C ALA A 118 -5.65 -2.83 4.47
N CYS A 119 -5.58 -1.65 5.08
CA CYS A 119 -6.36 -1.31 6.27
C CYS A 119 -7.84 -1.05 5.96
N ARG A 120 -8.22 -0.91 4.69
CA ARG A 120 -9.62 -0.72 4.30
C ARG A 120 -10.41 -2.01 4.56
N PRO A 121 -11.60 -1.96 5.19
CA PRO A 121 -12.40 -3.16 5.37
C PRO A 121 -12.71 -3.82 4.03
N SER A 122 -12.41 -5.11 3.94
CA SER A 122 -12.91 -5.95 2.86
C SER A 122 -14.35 -6.36 3.16
N GLY A 123 -15.16 -6.65 2.13
CA GLY A 123 -16.55 -7.09 2.32
C GLY A 123 -16.71 -8.37 3.16
N ILE A 124 -15.61 -9.08 3.41
CA ILE A 124 -15.54 -10.27 4.27
C ILE A 124 -15.51 -9.86 5.76
N THR A 125 -14.74 -8.83 6.11
CA THR A 125 -14.55 -8.33 7.50
C THR A 125 -15.83 -7.73 8.09
N MET A 126 -16.75 -7.24 7.25
CA MET A 126 -18.03 -6.65 7.69
C MET A 126 -19.11 -7.67 8.10
N LYS A 127 -18.90 -8.98 7.89
CA LYS A 127 -19.93 -10.00 8.18
C LYS A 127 -20.06 -10.36 9.66
N ASN A 128 -19.13 -9.98 10.52
CA ASN A 128 -19.24 -10.19 11.95
C ASN A 128 -20.04 -9.04 12.57
N ASN A 129 -21.35 -9.11 12.36
CA ASN A 129 -22.35 -8.33 13.09
C ASN A 129 -22.31 -8.72 14.57
N SER A 130 -21.55 -8.00 15.38
CA SER A 130 -21.77 -7.93 16.82
C SER A 130 -21.01 -6.75 17.41
N LYS A 131 -21.62 -6.09 18.38
CA LYS A 131 -21.04 -5.02 19.21
C LYS A 131 -20.02 -5.64 20.19
N ASP A 132 -19.10 -6.43 19.68
CA ASP A 132 -18.09 -7.09 20.48
C ASP A 132 -16.91 -6.14 20.64
N ASP A 133 -16.47 -5.93 21.89
CA ASP A 133 -15.31 -5.09 22.23
C ASP A 133 -14.07 -5.44 21.40
N ASP A 134 -13.95 -6.69 20.96
CA ASP A 134 -12.82 -7.17 20.16
C ASP A 134 -12.82 -6.61 18.73
N PHE A 135 -13.99 -6.34 18.12
CA PHE A 135 -14.07 -5.76 16.78
C PHE A 135 -13.66 -4.29 16.77
N GLU A 136 -14.05 -3.52 17.79
CA GLU A 136 -13.65 -2.12 17.89
C GLU A 136 -12.16 -1.99 18.24
N LYS A 137 -11.62 -2.89 19.06
CA LYS A 137 -10.16 -3.01 19.28
C LYS A 137 -9.42 -3.34 17.98
N GLU A 138 -9.93 -4.27 17.17
CA GLU A 138 -9.33 -4.61 15.88
C GLU A 138 -9.33 -3.39 14.93
N LYS A 139 -10.45 -2.66 14.85
CA LYS A 139 -10.51 -1.41 14.06
C LYS A 139 -9.51 -0.37 14.53
N GLU A 140 -9.40 -0.16 15.84
CA GLU A 140 -8.45 0.80 16.41
C GLU A 140 -7.00 0.36 16.13
N GLU A 141 -6.68 -0.94 16.22
CA GLU A 141 -5.37 -1.48 15.84
C GLU A 141 -5.06 -1.24 14.37
N VAL A 142 -6.00 -1.59 13.47
CA VAL A 142 -5.85 -1.40 12.02
C VAL A 142 -5.73 0.09 11.66
N PHE A 143 -6.47 0.96 12.36
CA PHE A 143 -6.34 2.41 12.20
C PHE A 143 -4.99 2.91 12.69
N ALA A 144 -4.48 2.38 13.80
CA ALA A 144 -3.16 2.70 14.30
C ALA A 144 -2.06 2.30 13.30
N ILE A 145 -2.17 1.14 12.64
CA ILE A 145 -1.27 0.72 11.55
C ILE A 145 -1.31 1.74 10.39
N ALA A 146 -2.50 2.11 9.92
CA ALA A 146 -2.65 3.09 8.85
C ALA A 146 -2.01 4.44 9.23
N LYS A 147 -2.24 4.90 10.47
CA LYS A 147 -1.73 6.19 10.97
C LYS A 147 -0.21 6.16 11.13
N ARG A 148 0.36 5.09 11.69
CA ARG A 148 1.82 4.90 11.78
C ARG A 148 2.45 4.91 10.39
N THR A 149 1.88 4.15 9.45
CA THR A 149 2.36 4.05 8.07
C THR A 149 2.32 5.40 7.35
N PHE A 150 1.20 6.11 7.42
CA PHE A 150 1.06 7.45 6.85
C PHE A 150 2.05 8.45 7.44
N ASN A 151 2.15 8.52 8.77
CA ASN A 151 3.06 9.45 9.45
C ASN A 151 4.51 9.15 9.12
N LYS A 152 4.89 7.86 9.05
CA LYS A 152 6.24 7.44 8.70
C LYS A 152 6.61 7.89 7.29
N LEU A 153 5.74 7.71 6.29
CA LEU A 153 5.99 8.23 4.95
C LEU A 153 6.12 9.75 4.95
N ALA A 154 5.19 10.45 5.63
CA ALA A 154 5.16 11.91 5.68
C ALA A 154 6.36 12.54 6.39
N GLN A 155 6.94 11.85 7.37
CA GLN A 155 8.07 12.34 8.20
C GLN A 155 9.42 11.76 7.77
N SER A 156 9.45 10.88 6.77
CA SER A 156 10.69 10.21 6.32
C SER A 156 11.68 11.10 5.55
N ASP A 157 11.38 12.39 5.39
CA ASP A 157 12.16 13.35 4.58
C ASP A 157 12.59 12.81 3.20
N GLY A 158 11.68 12.10 2.53
CA GLY A 158 11.96 11.51 1.22
C GLY A 158 12.77 10.21 1.24
N ARG A 159 13.16 9.69 2.41
CA ARG A 159 13.82 8.37 2.53
C ARG A 159 13.00 7.31 1.81
N PHE A 160 11.68 7.25 1.99
CA PHE A 160 10.82 6.26 1.32
C PHE A 160 10.00 6.85 0.16
N GLY A 161 10.43 8.00 -0.36
CA GLY A 161 9.60 8.82 -1.24
C GLY A 161 8.76 9.83 -0.46
N ARG A 162 7.86 10.51 -1.16
CA ARG A 162 6.97 11.53 -0.60
C ARG A 162 5.52 11.07 -0.72
N PRO A 163 4.62 11.50 0.19
CA PRO A 163 3.19 11.36 0.00
C PRO A 163 2.76 11.95 -1.35
N ASP A 164 1.78 11.32 -1.98
CA ASP A 164 1.08 11.85 -3.15
C ASP A 164 -0.43 11.89 -2.91
N SER A 165 -1.21 12.31 -3.92
CA SER A 165 -2.67 12.36 -3.79
C SER A 165 -3.27 11.00 -3.41
N VAL A 166 -2.70 9.90 -3.93
CA VAL A 166 -3.16 8.54 -3.61
C VAL A 166 -2.96 8.26 -2.13
N THR A 167 -1.82 8.66 -1.55
CA THR A 167 -1.56 8.53 -0.10
C THR A 167 -2.65 9.19 0.75
N TYR A 168 -3.04 10.42 0.40
CA TYR A 168 -4.08 11.15 1.12
C TYR A 168 -5.46 10.51 0.95
N SER A 169 -5.78 10.07 -0.26
CA SER A 169 -7.06 9.41 -0.56
C SER A 169 -7.21 8.07 0.18
N THR A 170 -6.18 7.22 0.18
CA THR A 170 -6.21 5.93 0.88
C THR A 170 -6.31 6.14 2.38
N PHE A 171 -5.56 7.09 2.95
CA PHE A 171 -5.65 7.39 4.38
C PHE A 171 -6.99 7.99 4.79
N LEU A 172 -7.61 8.83 3.95
CA LEU A 172 -8.98 9.31 4.18
C LEU A 172 -9.99 8.16 4.21
N ASN A 173 -9.84 7.15 3.33
CA ASN A 173 -10.67 5.96 3.41
C ASN A 173 -10.48 5.24 4.76
N ALA A 174 -9.24 5.09 5.24
CA ALA A 174 -9.00 4.52 6.57
C ALA A 174 -9.72 5.31 7.67
N CYS A 175 -9.72 6.65 7.63
CA CYS A 175 -10.51 7.46 8.55
C CYS A 175 -12.02 7.16 8.45
N PHE A 176 -12.58 7.10 7.23
CA PHE A 176 -14.02 6.88 7.03
C PHE A 176 -14.52 5.52 7.51
N PHE A 177 -13.67 4.49 7.41
CA PHE A 177 -14.08 3.12 7.70
C PHE A 177 -13.68 2.61 9.09
N LEU A 178 -12.59 3.12 9.67
CA LEU A 178 -12.01 2.59 10.91
C LEU A 178 -12.18 3.53 12.11
N SER A 179 -12.68 4.75 11.89
CA SER A 179 -12.99 5.69 12.98
C SER A 179 -14.41 6.20 12.84
N SER A 180 -15.03 6.61 13.94
CA SER A 180 -16.43 7.08 13.97
C SER A 180 -16.58 8.36 14.80
N GLY A 181 -17.67 9.09 14.56
CA GLY A 181 -18.07 10.27 15.34
C GLY A 181 -17.06 11.42 15.29
N GLU A 182 -16.87 12.10 16.41
CA GLU A 182 -15.99 13.28 16.50
C GLU A 182 -14.53 12.97 16.18
N LYS A 183 -14.04 11.78 16.56
CA LYS A 183 -12.68 11.33 16.24
C LYS A 183 -12.47 11.26 14.72
N GLN A 184 -13.46 10.73 13.99
CA GLN A 184 -13.41 10.67 12.53
C GLN A 184 -13.35 12.06 11.92
N GLU A 185 -14.24 12.98 12.34
CA GLU A 185 -14.25 14.34 11.81
C GLU A 185 -12.93 15.08 12.10
N ALA A 186 -12.37 14.91 13.31
CA ALA A 186 -11.08 15.49 13.69
C ALA A 186 -9.92 14.94 12.82
N ASN A 187 -9.88 13.62 12.60
CA ASN A 187 -8.88 12.99 11.73
C ASN A 187 -8.99 13.50 10.29
N VAL A 188 -10.21 13.55 9.74
CA VAL A 188 -10.47 14.03 8.38
C VAL A 188 -10.04 15.49 8.23
N ARG A 189 -10.36 16.36 9.19
CA ARG A 189 -9.91 17.77 9.19
C ARG A 189 -8.40 17.88 9.16
N ALA A 190 -7.70 17.13 10.01
CA ALA A 190 -6.25 17.16 10.10
C ALA A 190 -5.61 16.71 8.77
N VAL A 191 -6.11 15.62 8.18
CA VAL A 191 -5.61 15.07 6.93
C VAL A 191 -5.88 16.00 5.75
N VAL A 192 -7.07 16.57 5.65
CA VAL A 192 -7.41 17.53 4.58
C VAL A 192 -6.56 18.79 4.70
N LYS A 193 -6.39 19.33 5.92
CA LYS A 193 -5.51 20.49 6.14
C LYS A 193 -4.08 20.19 5.68
N LYS A 194 -3.52 19.05 6.08
CA LYS A 194 -2.19 18.63 5.65
C LYS A 194 -2.10 18.42 4.13
N CYS A 195 -3.13 17.82 3.52
CA CYS A 195 -3.20 17.63 2.07
C CYS A 195 -3.15 18.98 1.31
N CYS A 196 -3.87 19.98 1.80
CA CYS A 196 -3.85 21.34 1.27
C CYS A 196 -2.49 22.04 1.45
N GLU A 197 -1.84 21.84 2.60
CA GLU A 197 -0.49 22.38 2.88
C GLU A 197 0.56 21.76 1.95
N ASP A 198 0.53 20.44 1.81
CA ASP A 198 1.40 19.67 0.90
C ASP A 198 1.05 19.92 -0.58
N GLY A 199 -0.06 20.60 -0.88
CA GLY A 199 -0.46 20.96 -2.23
C GLY A 199 -0.94 19.78 -3.09
N LEU A 200 -1.48 18.74 -2.45
CA LEU A 200 -1.84 17.45 -3.07
C LEU A 200 -3.35 17.22 -3.16
N LEU A 201 -4.17 18.24 -2.88
CA LEU A 201 -5.62 18.14 -2.99
C LEU A 201 -6.03 18.06 -4.46
N ASP A 202 -6.68 16.96 -4.85
CA ASP A 202 -7.22 16.76 -6.20
C ASP A 202 -8.75 16.61 -6.24
N ASP A 203 -9.32 16.58 -7.44
CA ASP A 203 -10.77 16.45 -7.66
C ASP A 203 -11.31 15.06 -7.25
N PHE A 204 -10.45 14.05 -7.09
CA PHE A 204 -10.86 12.75 -6.57
C PHE A 204 -11.11 12.83 -5.06
N ILE A 205 -10.18 13.43 -4.30
CA ILE A 205 -10.31 13.68 -2.86
C ILE A 205 -11.53 14.55 -2.57
N LEU A 206 -11.78 15.60 -3.36
CA LEU A 206 -12.98 16.44 -3.19
C LEU A 206 -14.28 15.66 -3.35
N ARG A 207 -14.37 14.80 -4.38
CA ARG A 207 -15.53 13.92 -4.57
C ARG A 207 -15.67 12.90 -3.44
N GLN A 208 -14.55 12.35 -2.97
CA GLN A 208 -14.52 11.41 -1.83
C GLN A 208 -15.06 12.08 -0.56
N LEU A 209 -14.61 13.30 -0.25
CA LEU A 209 -15.07 14.09 0.88
C LEU A 209 -16.57 14.40 0.77
N LYS A 210 -17.01 14.97 -0.36
CA LYS A 210 -18.43 15.31 -0.59
C LYS A 210 -19.38 14.13 -0.37
N ARG A 211 -18.94 12.91 -0.71
CA ARG A 211 -19.76 11.70 -0.59
C ARG A 211 -19.80 11.12 0.82
N GLN A 212 -18.72 11.26 1.61
CA GLN A 212 -18.54 10.49 2.85
C GLN A 212 -18.63 11.32 4.13
N VAL A 213 -18.40 12.64 4.07
CA VAL A 213 -18.44 13.49 5.27
C VAL A 213 -19.81 14.11 5.49
N SER A 214 -20.09 14.49 6.73
CA SER A 214 -21.31 15.23 7.08
C SER A 214 -21.39 16.55 6.30
N PHE A 215 -22.60 16.98 5.94
CA PHE A 215 -22.80 18.27 5.27
C PHE A 215 -22.20 19.44 6.08
N ARG A 216 -22.29 19.37 7.42
CA ARG A 216 -21.72 20.37 8.32
C ARG A 216 -20.20 20.43 8.18
N LEU A 217 -19.51 19.27 8.21
CA LEU A 217 -18.06 19.20 8.03
C LEU A 217 -17.64 19.67 6.63
N PHE A 218 -18.35 19.26 5.57
CA PHE A 218 -18.04 19.70 4.21
C PHE A 218 -18.16 21.22 4.06
N ARG A 219 -19.25 21.80 4.60
CA ARG A 219 -19.49 23.24 4.59
C ARG A 219 -18.42 23.98 5.40
N ASP A 220 -17.98 23.43 6.52
CA ASP A 220 -16.95 24.06 7.33
C ASP A 220 -15.58 24.07 6.61
N LEU A 221 -15.25 23.00 5.88
CA LEU A 221 -14.00 22.92 5.11
C LEU A 221 -14.02 23.78 3.84
N PHE A 222 -15.15 23.84 3.14
CA PHE A 222 -15.21 24.38 1.77
C PHE A 222 -16.37 25.34 1.48
N GLY A 223 -17.22 25.65 2.45
CA GLY A 223 -18.47 26.39 2.22
C GLY A 223 -18.29 27.82 1.72
N GLN A 224 -17.09 28.39 1.88
CA GLN A 224 -16.72 29.70 1.34
C GLN A 224 -16.40 29.69 -0.17
N TYR A 225 -16.30 28.52 -0.80
CA TYR A 225 -15.92 28.38 -2.21
C TYR A 225 -17.12 28.07 -3.10
N HIS A 226 -17.10 28.64 -4.31
CA HIS A 226 -18.16 28.46 -5.30
C HIS A 226 -18.19 27.04 -5.87
N LEU A 227 -19.38 26.47 -6.03
CA LEU A 227 -19.61 25.17 -6.66
C LEU A 227 -19.84 25.33 -8.16
N ASP A 228 -19.24 24.48 -8.98
CA ASP A 228 -19.43 24.42 -10.43
C ASP A 228 -20.37 23.27 -10.79
N HIS A 229 -21.53 23.56 -11.36
CA HIS A 229 -22.59 22.57 -11.63
C HIS A 229 -22.91 21.68 -10.41
N GLY A 230 -22.85 22.24 -9.21
CA GLY A 230 -23.07 21.52 -7.95
C GLY A 230 -21.87 20.74 -7.42
N PHE A 231 -20.71 20.77 -8.08
CA PHE A 231 -19.47 20.10 -7.65
C PHE A 231 -18.36 21.09 -7.32
N LEU A 232 -17.56 20.77 -6.32
CA LEU A 232 -16.35 21.54 -6.02
C LEU A 232 -15.20 20.98 -6.85
N SER A 233 -14.49 21.86 -7.57
CA SER A 233 -13.28 21.51 -8.32
C SER A 233 -12.10 22.30 -7.76
N THR A 234 -10.92 21.69 -7.78
CA THR A 234 -9.63 22.32 -7.48
C THR A 234 -9.35 23.56 -8.33
N SER A 235 -10.01 23.70 -9.48
CA SER A 235 -9.97 24.93 -10.29
C SER A 235 -10.51 26.17 -9.58
N LYS A 236 -11.45 25.98 -8.63
CA LYS A 236 -12.11 27.04 -7.84
C LYS A 236 -11.50 27.21 -6.45
N LEU A 237 -10.48 26.43 -6.10
CA LEU A 237 -9.78 26.46 -4.83
C LEU A 237 -8.43 27.19 -4.95
N PRO A 238 -7.80 27.60 -3.83
CA PRO A 238 -6.47 28.18 -3.85
C PRO A 238 -5.49 27.28 -4.62
N LYS A 239 -4.86 27.80 -5.68
CA LYS A 239 -3.94 27.03 -6.54
C LYS A 239 -2.81 26.35 -5.77
N LYS A 240 -2.41 26.92 -4.63
CA LYS A 240 -1.42 26.34 -3.73
C LYS A 240 -1.82 24.97 -3.15
N TRP A 241 -3.11 24.64 -3.08
CA TRP A 241 -3.62 23.39 -2.53
C TRP A 241 -3.54 22.21 -3.50
N SER A 242 -3.43 22.46 -4.80
CA SER A 242 -3.31 21.44 -5.84
C SER A 242 -2.02 21.54 -6.65
N ARG A 243 -1.07 22.38 -6.21
CA ARG A 243 0.16 22.71 -6.96
C ARG A 243 1.06 21.51 -7.28
N ASN A 244 0.97 20.45 -6.49
CA ASN A 244 1.79 19.24 -6.61
C ASN A 244 1.01 18.06 -7.23
N VAL A 245 -0.28 18.25 -7.54
CA VAL A 245 -1.09 17.24 -8.23
C VAL A 245 -0.56 17.04 -9.66
N GLY A 246 -0.13 15.82 -9.98
CA GLY A 246 0.38 15.48 -11.32
C GLY A 246 1.88 15.69 -11.56
N TRP A 247 2.69 16.01 -10.53
CA TRP A 247 4.14 16.21 -10.68
C TRP A 247 4.87 15.01 -11.31
N ARG A 248 4.37 13.77 -11.10
CA ARG A 248 4.91 12.54 -11.74
C ARG A 248 4.85 12.58 -13.28
N VAL A 249 3.86 13.25 -13.89
CA VAL A 249 3.73 13.30 -15.37
C VAL A 249 4.84 14.16 -16.00
N ARG A 250 5.38 15.14 -15.27
CA ARG A 250 6.43 16.04 -15.78
C ARG A 250 7.84 15.44 -15.74
N ARG A 251 8.10 14.46 -14.85
CA ARG A 251 9.44 13.86 -14.71
C ARG A 251 9.76 12.78 -15.76
N ASN A 252 8.74 12.20 -16.41
CA ASN A 252 8.91 11.20 -17.48
C ASN A 252 9.00 11.80 -18.90
N LYS A 253 9.07 13.14 -19.05
CA LYS A 253 9.28 13.81 -20.35
C LYS A 253 10.70 14.30 -20.59
N SER A 254 11.65 13.91 -19.74
CA SER A 254 13.06 14.27 -19.90
C SER A 254 13.96 13.06 -19.65
N ARG A 255 14.05 12.20 -20.65
CA ARG A 255 15.28 11.49 -21.10
C ARG A 255 14.96 10.65 -22.32
#